data_AF-A0AAP9JAX5-F1
#
_entry.id   AF-A0AAP9JAX5-F1
#
_cell.length_a   1.000
_cell.length_b   1.000
_cell.length_c   1.000
_cell.angle_alpha   90.00
_cell.angle_beta   90.00
_cell.angle_gamma   90.00
#
_symmetry.space_group_name_H-M   'P 1'
#
loop_
_entity.id
_entity.type
_entity.pdbx_description
1 polymer ?
#
loop_
_entity_poly.entity_id
_entity_poly.type
_entity_poly.pdbx_seq_one_letter_code
_entity_poly.pdbx_strand_id
1 'polypeptide(L)'
;MKEFQVYPIKKDGRDITFRFRDEEDANKFQSTFNLFNQTLIEIQVRDDREITAKQRRFIYAMFNDISKWSGDAPEFVKQWFKLSYEYWQELDEFSLRDVEKSVAAGLITFMLDFVADHNVPLSFMPLDALEPEEIAHWEYRALMEGFDVIDGSRPVEMAHGEHAVGMGRDRNKISNVDNTVFSLSHIHHTELHKIGLTAFKSKYHVNGVHVTDEIIQQLESRGRRFGSTNNRI
;
A
#
# COMPACT_ATOMS: atom_id res chain seq x y z
N MET A 1 -0.25 -27.86 14.42
CA MET A 1 0.43 -26.83 15.23
C MET A 1 -0.43 -26.59 16.47
N LYS A 2 0.15 -26.35 17.66
CA LYS A 2 -0.62 -25.91 18.84
C LYS A 2 -0.40 -24.41 19.01
N GLU A 3 -1.47 -23.66 19.03
CA GLU A 3 -1.43 -22.21 19.24
C GLU A 3 -1.54 -21.87 20.73
N PHE A 4 -0.77 -20.88 21.15
CA PHE A 4 -0.81 -20.34 22.50
C PHE A 4 -0.84 -18.82 22.43
N GLN A 5 -1.67 -18.20 23.27
CA GLN A 5 -1.78 -16.75 23.35
C GLN A 5 -0.96 -16.24 24.53
N VAL A 6 -0.13 -15.23 24.27
CA VAL A 6 0.72 -14.60 25.28
C VAL A 6 0.79 -13.10 25.06
N TYR A 7 1.00 -12.37 26.15
CA TYR A 7 1.03 -10.91 26.16
C TYR A 7 2.44 -10.42 26.51
N PRO A 8 3.05 -9.54 25.69
CA PRO A 8 4.34 -8.96 26.04
C PRO A 8 4.17 -8.01 27.24
N ILE A 9 4.96 -8.22 28.29
CA ILE A 9 4.88 -7.42 29.53
C ILE A 9 6.14 -6.61 29.83
N LYS A 10 7.28 -6.96 29.22
CA LYS A 10 8.55 -6.27 29.42
C LYS A 10 9.47 -6.50 28.22
N LYS A 11 10.22 -5.46 27.82
CA LYS A 11 11.36 -5.56 26.90
C LYS A 11 12.62 -5.09 27.61
N ASP A 12 13.69 -5.88 27.54
CA ASP A 12 15.00 -5.57 28.09
C ASP A 12 16.08 -5.93 27.07
N GLY A 13 16.66 -4.92 26.41
CA GLY A 13 17.57 -5.16 25.28
C GLY A 13 16.90 -5.96 24.15
N ARG A 14 17.38 -7.19 23.93
CA ARG A 14 16.86 -8.15 22.93
C ARG A 14 15.84 -9.14 23.52
N ASP A 15 15.62 -9.10 24.82
CA ASP A 15 14.76 -10.05 25.50
C ASP A 15 13.36 -9.46 25.67
N ILE A 16 12.33 -10.25 25.35
CA ILE A 16 10.93 -9.90 25.57
C ILE A 16 10.34 -10.94 26.52
N THR A 17 9.78 -10.47 27.64
CA THR A 17 9.04 -11.33 28.58
C THR A 17 7.58 -11.35 28.19
N PHE A 18 7.06 -12.56 27.96
CA PHE A 18 5.66 -12.80 27.66
C PHE A 18 4.95 -13.41 28.88
N ARG A 19 3.67 -13.08 29.04
CA ARG A 19 2.80 -13.61 30.09
C ARG A 19 1.63 -14.36 29.45
N PHE A 20 1.40 -15.59 29.89
CA PHE A 20 0.17 -16.33 29.57
C PHE A 20 -1.01 -15.74 30.30
N ARG A 21 -2.22 -15.97 29.76
CA ARG A 21 -3.46 -15.53 30.39
C ARG A 21 -3.62 -16.07 31.82
N ASP A 22 -3.25 -17.32 32.02
CA ASP A 22 -3.28 -18.01 33.31
C ASP A 22 -2.17 -19.08 33.41
N GLU A 23 -2.05 -19.66 34.60
CA GLU A 23 -1.04 -20.67 34.92
C GLU A 23 -1.31 -22.02 34.23
N GLU A 24 -2.58 -22.32 33.91
CA GLU A 24 -2.95 -23.55 33.21
C GLU A 24 -2.39 -23.54 31.78
N ASP A 25 -2.58 -22.43 31.06
CA ASP A 25 -2.05 -22.25 29.71
C ASP A 25 -0.52 -22.24 29.69
N ALA A 26 0.12 -21.61 30.69
CA ALA A 26 1.57 -21.63 30.85
C ALA A 26 2.10 -23.08 31.02
N ASN A 27 1.44 -23.87 31.86
CA ASN A 27 1.81 -25.27 32.10
C ASN A 27 1.59 -26.17 30.87
N LYS A 28 0.49 -25.95 30.12
CA LYS A 28 0.23 -26.64 28.84
C LYS A 28 1.28 -26.32 27.78
N PHE A 29 1.72 -25.06 27.70
CA PHE A 29 2.81 -24.65 26.83
C PHE A 29 4.11 -25.34 27.23
N GLN A 30 4.52 -25.26 28.49
CA GLN A 30 5.78 -25.83 28.98
C GLN A 30 5.85 -27.34 28.74
N SER A 31 4.76 -28.06 29.04
CA SER A 31 4.67 -29.50 28.79
C SER A 31 4.77 -29.84 27.30
N THR A 32 4.11 -29.07 26.43
CA THR A 32 4.20 -29.24 24.96
C THR A 32 5.62 -28.97 24.46
N PHE A 33 6.24 -27.87 24.90
CA PHE A 33 7.60 -27.49 24.50
C PHE A 33 8.64 -28.56 24.89
N ASN A 34 8.54 -29.06 26.12
CA ASN A 34 9.44 -30.10 26.64
C ASN A 34 9.23 -31.46 25.98
N LEU A 35 7.97 -31.85 25.73
CA LEU A 35 7.64 -33.17 25.15
C LEU A 35 8.28 -33.38 23.77
N PHE A 36 8.35 -32.31 22.98
CA PHE A 36 8.90 -32.37 21.62
C PHE A 36 10.35 -31.88 21.54
N ASN A 37 10.99 -31.56 22.67
CA ASN A 37 12.34 -30.99 22.75
C ASN A 37 12.55 -29.85 21.74
N GLN A 38 11.57 -28.94 21.66
CA GLN A 38 11.59 -27.86 20.68
C GLN A 38 12.71 -26.87 21.00
N THR A 39 13.28 -26.27 19.96
CA THR A 39 14.36 -25.28 20.06
C THR A 39 13.97 -23.92 19.49
N LEU A 40 12.81 -23.85 18.82
CA LEU A 40 12.30 -22.67 18.14
C LEU A 40 10.80 -22.52 18.42
N ILE A 41 10.35 -21.28 18.56
CA ILE A 41 8.94 -20.91 18.66
C ILE A 41 8.70 -19.80 17.65
N GLU A 42 7.61 -19.91 16.89
CA GLU A 42 7.13 -18.83 16.02
C GLU A 42 6.19 -17.93 16.82
N ILE A 43 6.39 -16.62 16.71
CA ILE A 43 5.56 -15.61 17.36
C ILE A 43 4.76 -14.91 16.28
N GLN A 44 3.43 -15.04 16.34
CA GLN A 44 2.51 -14.27 15.52
C GLN A 44 1.93 -13.12 16.34
N VAL A 45 1.94 -11.92 15.78
CA VAL A 45 1.31 -10.73 16.36
C VAL A 45 -0.01 -10.51 15.65
N ARG A 46 -1.12 -10.54 16.39
CA ARG A 46 -2.45 -10.23 15.86
C ARG A 46 -2.72 -8.73 15.93
N ASP A 47 -3.37 -8.18 14.91
CA ASP A 47 -3.88 -6.80 14.94
C ASP A 47 -5.23 -6.81 15.68
N ASP A 48 -5.27 -6.24 16.89
CA ASP A 48 -6.48 -6.19 17.72
C ASP A 48 -7.48 -5.12 17.26
N ARG A 49 -7.14 -4.37 16.21
CA ARG A 49 -8.01 -3.36 15.62
C ARG A 49 -8.89 -4.03 14.56
N GLU A 50 -10.17 -3.70 14.59
CA GLU A 50 -11.11 -4.09 13.52
C GLU A 50 -11.01 -3.13 12.33
N ILE A 51 -11.43 -3.63 11.16
CA ILE A 51 -11.63 -2.85 9.95
C ILE A 51 -12.36 -1.53 10.22
N THR A 52 -11.78 -0.42 9.73
CA THR A 52 -12.40 0.90 9.91
C THR A 52 -13.59 1.10 8.96
N ALA A 53 -14.52 1.96 9.34
CA ALA A 53 -15.62 2.34 8.46
C ALA A 53 -15.16 2.98 7.14
N LYS A 54 -13.97 3.62 7.12
CA LYS A 54 -13.36 4.17 5.90
C LYS A 54 -12.87 3.05 4.97
N GLN A 55 -12.04 2.13 5.47
CA GLN A 55 -11.56 0.96 4.72
C GLN A 55 -12.73 0.14 4.17
N ARG A 56 -13.75 -0.14 5.01
CA ARG A 56 -14.93 -0.90 4.58
C ARG A 56 -15.65 -0.22 3.41
N ARG A 57 -15.94 1.09 3.53
CA ARG A 57 -16.58 1.84 2.43
C ARG A 57 -15.72 1.83 1.17
N PHE A 58 -14.40 1.94 1.33
CA PHE A 58 -13.45 1.91 0.22
C PHE A 58 -13.50 0.58 -0.54
N ILE A 59 -13.42 -0.54 0.17
CA ILE A 59 -13.54 -1.89 -0.40
C ILE A 59 -14.85 -2.07 -1.17
N TYR A 60 -16.00 -1.71 -0.56
CA TYR A 60 -17.30 -1.85 -1.22
C TYR A 60 -17.44 -1.00 -2.46
N ALA A 61 -16.89 0.21 -2.45
CA ALA A 61 -16.95 1.07 -3.61
C ALA A 61 -16.02 0.57 -4.74
N MET A 62 -14.86 -0.03 -4.43
CA MET A 62 -14.05 -0.73 -5.42
C MET A 62 -14.75 -1.96 -6.01
N PHE A 63 -15.47 -2.76 -5.22
CA PHE A 63 -16.29 -3.86 -5.78
C PHE A 63 -17.30 -3.35 -6.81
N ASN A 64 -17.94 -2.22 -6.53
CA ASN A 64 -18.90 -1.62 -7.45
C ASN A 64 -18.24 -1.10 -8.73
N ASP A 65 -17.06 -0.48 -8.63
CA ASP A 65 -16.38 0.05 -9.81
C ASP A 65 -15.80 -1.06 -10.68
N ILE A 66 -15.23 -2.10 -10.07
CA ILE A 66 -14.78 -3.29 -10.79
C ILE A 66 -15.97 -4.01 -11.44
N SER A 67 -17.11 -4.11 -10.75
CA SER A 67 -18.35 -4.68 -11.31
C SER A 67 -18.86 -3.91 -12.54
N LYS A 68 -18.88 -2.57 -12.49
CA LYS A 68 -19.24 -1.75 -13.66
C LYS A 68 -18.29 -1.95 -14.83
N TRP A 69 -17.00 -2.12 -14.54
CA TRP A 69 -15.96 -2.29 -15.55
C TRP A 69 -15.99 -3.70 -16.17
N SER A 70 -16.12 -4.77 -15.37
CA SER A 70 -16.10 -6.15 -15.86
C SER A 70 -17.45 -6.59 -16.44
N GLY A 71 -18.56 -5.98 -15.98
CA GLY A 71 -19.92 -6.38 -16.30
C GLY A 71 -20.47 -7.49 -15.39
N ASP A 72 -19.68 -7.98 -14.44
CA ASP A 72 -20.10 -9.00 -13.49
C ASP A 72 -20.98 -8.43 -12.37
N ALA A 73 -21.77 -9.29 -11.74
CA ALA A 73 -22.57 -8.90 -10.59
C ALA A 73 -21.69 -8.49 -9.38
N PRO A 74 -22.04 -7.43 -8.63
CA PRO A 74 -21.23 -6.97 -7.49
C PRO A 74 -20.94 -8.04 -6.44
N GLU A 75 -21.90 -8.95 -6.18
CA GLU A 75 -21.70 -10.03 -5.22
C GLU A 75 -20.70 -11.08 -5.73
N PHE A 76 -20.67 -11.34 -7.05
CA PHE A 76 -19.66 -12.22 -7.64
C PHE A 76 -18.26 -11.60 -7.51
N VAL A 77 -18.10 -10.32 -7.87
CA VAL A 77 -16.83 -9.59 -7.73
C VAL A 77 -16.35 -9.64 -6.28
N LYS A 78 -17.23 -9.33 -5.33
CA LYS A 78 -16.93 -9.40 -3.89
C LYS A 78 -16.44 -10.79 -3.47
N GLN A 79 -17.16 -11.85 -3.83
CA GLN A 79 -16.76 -13.21 -3.47
C GLN A 79 -15.44 -13.61 -4.12
N TRP A 80 -15.26 -13.27 -5.40
CA TRP A 80 -14.04 -13.57 -6.13
C TRP A 80 -12.81 -12.93 -5.48
N PHE A 81 -12.87 -11.64 -5.15
CA PHE A 81 -11.76 -10.95 -4.50
C PHE A 81 -11.47 -11.45 -3.09
N LYS A 82 -12.52 -11.71 -2.28
CA LYS A 82 -12.33 -12.29 -0.94
C LYS A 82 -11.65 -13.65 -1.01
N LEU A 83 -12.20 -14.57 -1.81
CA LEU A 83 -11.65 -15.92 -1.96
C LEU A 83 -10.23 -15.91 -2.54
N SER A 84 -9.97 -15.05 -3.52
CA SER A 84 -8.64 -14.92 -4.11
C SER A 84 -7.62 -14.40 -3.11
N TYR A 85 -8.01 -13.42 -2.29
CA TYR A 85 -7.15 -12.86 -1.26
C TYR A 85 -6.93 -13.83 -0.09
N GLU A 86 -7.98 -14.53 0.35
CA GLU A 86 -7.91 -15.62 1.33
C GLU A 86 -6.92 -16.69 0.88
N TYR A 87 -7.03 -17.15 -0.38
CA TYR A 87 -6.11 -18.12 -0.95
C TYR A 87 -4.68 -17.58 -1.06
N TRP A 88 -4.51 -16.35 -1.56
CA TRP A 88 -3.19 -15.75 -1.79
C TRP A 88 -2.42 -15.47 -0.49
N GLN A 89 -3.12 -15.21 0.61
CA GLN A 89 -2.51 -14.93 1.92
C GLN A 89 -2.63 -16.10 2.90
N GLU A 90 -3.13 -17.26 2.46
CA GLU A 90 -3.36 -18.43 3.30
C GLU A 90 -4.21 -18.10 4.55
N LEU A 91 -5.23 -17.26 4.38
CA LEU A 91 -6.14 -16.84 5.44
C LEU A 91 -7.37 -17.74 5.53
N ASP A 92 -7.90 -17.88 6.73
CA ASP A 92 -9.26 -18.38 6.94
C ASP A 92 -10.30 -17.42 6.33
N GLU A 93 -11.51 -17.94 6.08
CA GLU A 93 -12.64 -17.13 5.61
C GLU A 93 -12.88 -15.95 6.57
N PHE A 94 -12.87 -14.72 6.04
CA PHE A 94 -13.06 -13.51 6.84
C PHE A 94 -14.36 -12.78 6.51
N SER A 95 -14.80 -11.92 7.43
CA SER A 95 -15.98 -11.07 7.27
C SER A 95 -15.59 -9.59 7.28
N LEU A 96 -16.02 -8.83 6.27
CA LEU A 96 -15.81 -7.37 6.22
C LEU A 96 -16.57 -6.58 7.31
N ARG A 97 -17.30 -7.27 8.21
CA ARG A 97 -17.93 -6.67 9.37
C ARG A 97 -16.90 -6.34 10.46
N ASP A 98 -15.94 -7.24 10.67
CA ASP A 98 -15.16 -7.37 11.90
C ASP A 98 -13.75 -7.96 11.67
N VAL A 99 -13.33 -8.11 10.42
CA VAL A 99 -11.96 -8.57 10.09
C VAL A 99 -10.90 -7.63 10.66
N GLU A 100 -9.73 -8.19 10.99
CA GLU A 100 -8.54 -7.45 11.41
C GLU A 100 -8.23 -6.30 10.44
N LYS A 101 -7.86 -5.15 11.00
CA LYS A 101 -7.59 -3.93 10.24
C LYS A 101 -6.49 -4.14 9.19
N SER A 102 -5.44 -4.89 9.54
CA SER A 102 -4.33 -5.30 8.67
C SER A 102 -4.80 -6.13 7.47
N VAL A 103 -5.67 -7.12 7.68
CA VAL A 103 -6.23 -7.95 6.61
C VAL A 103 -7.09 -7.11 5.66
N ALA A 104 -7.87 -6.16 6.18
CA ALA A 104 -8.62 -5.22 5.35
C ALA A 104 -7.70 -4.31 4.52
N ALA A 105 -6.61 -3.84 5.11
CA ALA A 105 -5.60 -3.01 4.45
C ALA A 105 -4.88 -3.75 3.31
N GLY A 106 -4.50 -5.01 3.55
CA GLY A 106 -3.92 -5.86 2.51
C GLY A 106 -4.92 -6.22 1.40
N LEU A 107 -6.20 -6.45 1.74
CA LEU A 107 -7.24 -6.63 0.70
C LEU A 107 -7.38 -5.36 -0.16
N ILE A 108 -7.32 -4.18 0.44
CA ILE A 108 -7.35 -2.92 -0.29
C ILE A 108 -6.18 -2.84 -1.27
N THR A 109 -4.97 -3.15 -0.80
CA THR A 109 -3.76 -3.19 -1.65
C THR A 109 -3.93 -4.16 -2.81
N PHE A 110 -4.39 -5.38 -2.54
CA PHE A 110 -4.65 -6.41 -3.55
C PHE A 110 -5.65 -5.95 -4.62
N MET A 111 -6.72 -5.27 -4.21
CA MET A 111 -7.71 -4.72 -5.14
C MET A 111 -7.17 -3.53 -5.94
N LEU A 112 -6.40 -2.64 -5.32
CA LEU A 112 -5.76 -1.51 -6.00
C LEU A 112 -4.75 -1.97 -7.05
N ASP A 113 -4.01 -3.04 -6.76
CA ASP A 113 -3.11 -3.67 -7.72
C ASP A 113 -3.87 -4.15 -8.96
N PHE A 114 -4.98 -4.86 -8.75
CA PHE A 114 -5.86 -5.27 -9.85
C PHE A 114 -6.37 -4.07 -10.66
N VAL A 115 -6.81 -3.02 -9.97
CA VAL A 115 -7.29 -1.76 -10.59
C VAL A 115 -6.21 -1.14 -11.48
N ALA A 116 -4.98 -1.05 -10.97
CA ALA A 116 -3.85 -0.50 -11.69
C ALA A 116 -3.49 -1.35 -12.93
N ASP A 117 -3.43 -2.68 -12.78
CA ASP A 117 -3.05 -3.60 -13.85
C ASP A 117 -4.07 -3.64 -14.99
N HIS A 118 -5.36 -3.49 -14.67
CA HIS A 118 -6.45 -3.59 -15.64
C HIS A 118 -7.01 -2.23 -16.08
N ASN A 119 -6.46 -1.13 -15.57
CA ASN A 119 -6.95 0.24 -15.78
C ASN A 119 -8.45 0.37 -15.48
N VAL A 120 -8.89 -0.17 -14.34
CA VAL A 120 -10.28 -0.07 -13.90
C VAL A 120 -10.58 1.39 -13.53
N PRO A 121 -11.60 2.04 -14.13
CA PRO A 121 -11.98 3.39 -13.75
C PRO A 121 -12.56 3.41 -12.33
N LEU A 122 -11.90 4.13 -11.43
CA LEU A 122 -12.43 4.36 -10.09
C LEU A 122 -13.33 5.60 -10.09
N SER A 123 -14.48 5.50 -9.44
CA SER A 123 -15.42 6.61 -9.25
C SER A 123 -15.03 7.54 -8.09
N PHE A 124 -13.98 7.17 -7.35
CA PHE A 124 -13.49 7.82 -6.15
C PHE A 124 -12.07 7.32 -5.88
N MET A 125 -11.19 8.19 -5.38
CA MET A 125 -9.82 7.77 -5.04
C MET A 125 -9.32 8.46 -3.76
N PRO A 126 -9.94 8.17 -2.60
CA PRO A 126 -9.51 8.68 -1.31
C PRO A 126 -8.29 7.91 -0.77
N LEU A 127 -7.12 8.52 -0.91
CA LEU A 127 -5.91 8.11 -0.19
C LEU A 127 -6.13 8.11 1.34
N ASP A 128 -7.10 8.88 1.84
CA ASP A 128 -7.54 8.92 3.24
C ASP A 128 -8.04 7.58 3.81
N ALA A 129 -8.29 6.58 2.97
CA ALA A 129 -8.69 5.23 3.39
C ALA A 129 -7.50 4.27 3.55
N LEU A 130 -6.31 4.67 3.09
CA LEU A 130 -5.09 3.90 3.09
C LEU A 130 -4.25 4.20 4.35
N GLU A 131 -3.66 3.17 4.92
CA GLU A 131 -2.60 3.30 5.92
C GLU A 131 -1.29 3.75 5.24
N PRO A 132 -0.30 4.27 6.00
CA PRO A 132 0.92 4.84 5.42
C PRO A 132 1.69 3.92 4.47
N GLU A 133 1.73 2.61 4.76
CA GLU A 133 2.41 1.62 3.91
C GLU A 133 1.66 1.41 2.58
N GLU A 134 0.33 1.36 2.61
CA GLU A 134 -0.50 1.28 1.40
C GLU A 134 -0.39 2.54 0.54
N ILE A 135 -0.29 3.73 1.16
CA ILE A 135 -0.05 4.98 0.43
C ILE A 135 1.27 4.89 -0.32
N ALA A 136 2.36 4.48 0.35
CA ALA A 136 3.67 4.36 -0.28
C ALA A 136 3.67 3.36 -1.44
N HIS A 137 3.00 2.21 -1.27
CA HIS A 137 2.82 1.22 -2.34
C HIS A 137 2.03 1.80 -3.52
N TRP A 138 0.92 2.50 -3.25
CA TRP A 138 0.10 3.10 -4.29
C TRP A 138 0.83 4.20 -5.08
N GLU A 139 1.60 5.04 -4.39
CA GLU A 139 2.45 6.06 -5.01
C GLU A 139 3.49 5.43 -5.93
N TYR A 140 4.10 4.33 -5.50
CA TYR A 140 5.03 3.56 -6.31
C TYR A 140 4.34 2.94 -7.54
N ARG A 141 3.14 2.34 -7.37
CA ARG A 141 2.35 1.79 -8.49
C ARG A 141 1.99 2.86 -9.51
N ALA A 142 1.53 4.03 -9.06
CA ALA A 142 1.24 5.17 -9.94
C ALA A 142 2.48 5.60 -10.71
N LEU A 143 3.62 5.70 -10.03
CA LEU A 143 4.90 6.04 -10.63
C LEU A 143 5.40 4.98 -11.61
N MET A 144 5.16 3.69 -11.41
CA MET A 144 5.62 2.66 -12.34
C MET A 144 4.69 2.48 -13.52
N GLU A 145 3.38 2.39 -13.27
CA GLU A 145 2.38 2.05 -14.29
C GLU A 145 1.84 3.25 -15.07
N GLY A 146 1.92 4.47 -14.52
CA GLY A 146 1.79 5.71 -15.30
C GLY A 146 0.41 6.29 -15.33
N PHE A 147 -0.21 6.31 -14.17
CA PHE A 147 -1.48 6.97 -13.91
C PHE A 147 -1.29 8.02 -12.82
N ASP A 148 -2.27 8.92 -12.71
CA ASP A 148 -2.26 9.97 -11.72
C ASP A 148 -2.51 9.35 -10.34
N VAL A 149 -1.61 9.57 -9.39
CA VAL A 149 -1.72 9.00 -8.05
C VAL A 149 -2.98 9.45 -7.29
N ILE A 150 -3.59 10.57 -7.70
CA ILE A 150 -4.76 11.18 -7.08
C ILE A 150 -6.07 10.65 -7.65
N ASP A 151 -6.19 10.49 -8.97
CA ASP A 151 -7.45 10.10 -9.61
C ASP A 151 -7.36 8.98 -10.65
N GLY A 152 -6.17 8.41 -10.89
CA GLY A 152 -5.95 7.33 -11.84
C GLY A 152 -5.97 7.75 -13.29
N SER A 153 -6.14 9.05 -13.58
CA SER A 153 -6.21 9.55 -14.95
C SER A 153 -4.88 9.44 -15.69
N ARG A 154 -4.98 9.42 -17.03
CA ARG A 154 -3.86 9.36 -17.98
C ARG A 154 -4.12 10.37 -19.10
N PRO A 155 -3.09 10.96 -19.75
CA PRO A 155 -1.66 10.77 -19.51
C PRO A 155 -1.16 11.53 -18.27
N VAL A 156 0.06 11.18 -17.83
CA VAL A 156 0.72 11.78 -16.66
C VAL A 156 2.10 12.32 -16.95
N GLU A 157 2.52 13.22 -16.08
CA GLU A 157 3.82 13.85 -16.01
C GLU A 157 4.48 13.48 -14.66
N MET A 158 5.81 13.44 -14.65
CA MET A 158 6.56 13.31 -13.39
C MET A 158 6.76 14.69 -12.78
N ALA A 159 6.17 14.90 -11.62
CA ALA A 159 6.25 16.13 -10.86
C ALA A 159 7.31 16.02 -9.76
N HIS A 160 8.24 16.97 -9.70
CA HIS A 160 9.28 17.01 -8.67
C HIS A 160 8.73 17.60 -7.37
N GLY A 161 9.01 16.93 -6.26
CA GLY A 161 8.56 17.31 -4.92
C GLY A 161 9.40 18.41 -4.30
N GLU A 162 10.68 18.15 -4.03
CA GLU A 162 11.50 19.02 -3.17
C GLU A 162 12.44 19.94 -3.95
N HIS A 163 12.79 19.55 -5.18
CA HIS A 163 13.53 20.40 -6.10
C HIS A 163 12.64 20.78 -7.28
N ALA A 164 11.78 21.78 -7.09
CA ALA A 164 11.22 22.48 -8.24
C ALA A 164 12.39 22.93 -9.12
N VAL A 165 12.40 22.53 -10.39
CA VAL A 165 13.40 22.99 -11.35
C VAL A 165 13.20 24.50 -11.49
N GLY A 166 13.98 25.28 -10.74
CA GLY A 166 13.92 26.74 -10.80
C GLY A 166 14.15 27.21 -12.24
N MET A 167 13.44 28.26 -12.66
CA MET A 167 13.66 28.93 -13.94
C MET A 167 15.17 29.19 -14.14
N GLY A 168 15.76 28.58 -15.18
CA GLY A 168 17.17 28.76 -15.54
C GLY A 168 18.10 27.59 -15.22
N ARG A 169 17.63 26.48 -14.64
CA ARG A 169 18.43 25.25 -14.48
C ARG A 169 18.21 24.27 -15.64
N ASP A 170 19.31 23.71 -16.14
CA ASP A 170 19.33 22.70 -17.21
C ASP A 170 18.72 21.38 -16.72
N ARG A 171 17.57 21.02 -17.29
CA ARG A 171 16.80 19.80 -16.95
C ARG A 171 17.59 18.52 -17.19
N ASN A 172 18.64 18.56 -18.02
CA ASN A 172 19.47 17.41 -18.36
C ASN A 172 20.61 17.13 -17.36
N LYS A 173 20.80 18.00 -16.34
CA LYS A 173 21.95 17.94 -15.42
C LYS A 173 21.58 17.84 -13.94
N ILE A 174 20.29 17.76 -13.61
CA ILE A 174 19.84 17.61 -12.23
C ILE A 174 19.78 16.12 -11.92
N SER A 175 20.60 15.66 -10.98
CA SER A 175 20.42 14.34 -10.38
C SER A 175 19.06 14.33 -9.68
N ASN A 176 18.15 13.47 -10.12
CA ASN A 176 16.88 13.25 -9.42
C ASN A 176 17.06 12.36 -8.18
N VAL A 177 18.24 11.75 -8.02
CA VAL A 177 18.60 10.96 -6.83
C VAL A 177 18.49 11.86 -5.61
N ASP A 178 17.86 11.34 -4.55
CA ASP A 178 17.50 12.03 -3.31
C ASP A 178 16.29 12.98 -3.37
N ASN A 179 15.62 13.13 -4.52
CA ASN A 179 14.37 13.90 -4.63
C ASN A 179 13.15 12.98 -4.50
N THR A 180 12.02 13.57 -4.11
CA THR A 180 10.71 12.92 -4.14
C THR A 180 9.98 13.26 -5.44
N VAL A 181 9.29 12.30 -6.06
CA VAL A 181 8.51 12.53 -7.29
C VAL A 181 7.09 12.00 -7.17
N PHE A 182 6.19 12.59 -7.96
CA PHE A 182 4.80 12.16 -8.09
C PHE A 182 4.48 11.87 -9.56
N SER A 183 3.62 10.88 -9.80
CA SER A 183 2.99 10.67 -11.10
C SER A 183 1.65 11.40 -11.09
N LEU A 184 1.53 12.50 -11.83
CA LEU A 184 0.36 13.38 -11.82
C LEU A 184 -0.11 13.68 -13.24
N SER A 185 -1.41 13.76 -13.44
CA SER A 185 -2.00 14.36 -14.64
C SER A 185 -1.61 15.83 -14.72
N HIS A 186 -1.77 16.42 -15.90
CA HIS A 186 -1.51 17.84 -16.10
C HIS A 186 -2.29 18.74 -15.13
N ILE A 187 -3.53 18.34 -14.78
CA ILE A 187 -4.40 19.09 -13.86
C ILE A 187 -3.80 19.11 -12.45
N HIS A 188 -3.49 17.94 -11.90
CA HIS A 188 -2.93 17.85 -10.56
C HIS A 188 -1.48 18.35 -10.48
N HIS A 189 -0.69 18.20 -11.55
CA HIS A 189 0.64 18.79 -11.63
C HIS A 189 0.60 20.33 -11.62
N THR A 190 -0.34 20.91 -12.37
CA THR A 190 -0.57 22.37 -12.35
C THR A 190 -1.06 22.83 -10.98
N GLU A 191 -1.93 22.05 -10.32
CA GLU A 191 -2.37 22.35 -8.97
C GLU A 191 -1.21 22.33 -7.98
N LEU A 192 -0.35 21.31 -8.02
CA LEU A 192 0.86 21.24 -7.20
C LEU A 192 1.71 22.52 -7.35
N HIS A 193 1.91 23.00 -8.58
CA HIS A 193 2.62 24.27 -8.81
C HIS A 193 1.89 25.49 -8.23
N LYS A 194 0.56 25.48 -8.25
CA LYS A 194 -0.28 26.60 -7.78
C LYS A 194 -0.34 26.69 -6.25
N ILE A 195 -0.50 25.57 -5.56
CA ILE A 195 -0.71 25.54 -4.10
C ILE A 195 0.58 25.25 -3.32
N GLY A 196 1.61 24.73 -3.99
CA GLY A 196 2.88 24.35 -3.40
C GLY A 196 2.87 22.96 -2.76
N LEU A 197 4.07 22.38 -2.63
CA LEU A 197 4.27 20.99 -2.18
C LEU A 197 3.59 20.67 -0.85
N THR A 198 3.82 21.48 0.19
CA THR A 198 3.31 21.20 1.53
C THR A 198 1.78 21.19 1.56
N ALA A 199 1.14 22.14 0.88
CA ALA A 199 -0.32 22.18 0.79
C ALA A 199 -0.86 21.01 -0.03
N PHE A 200 -0.18 20.63 -1.11
CA PHE A 200 -0.57 19.49 -1.94
C PHE A 200 -0.48 18.15 -1.19
N LYS A 201 0.65 17.88 -0.52
CA LYS A 201 0.83 16.70 0.34
C LYS A 201 -0.23 16.63 1.42
N SER A 202 -0.52 17.76 2.09
CA SER A 202 -1.54 17.81 3.13
C SER A 202 -2.96 17.64 2.59
N LYS A 203 -3.27 18.17 1.40
CA LYS A 203 -4.60 18.10 0.80
C LYS A 203 -4.95 16.67 0.39
N TYR A 204 -3.98 15.94 -0.15
CA TYR A 204 -4.18 14.62 -0.74
C TYR A 204 -3.62 13.48 0.10
N HIS A 205 -2.97 13.76 1.23
CA HIS A 205 -2.29 12.78 2.08
C HIS A 205 -1.27 11.92 1.31
N VAL A 206 -0.51 12.57 0.41
CA VAL A 206 0.58 11.95 -0.38
C VAL A 206 1.94 12.36 0.19
N ASN A 207 2.90 11.44 0.08
CA ASN A 207 4.30 11.65 0.43
C ASN A 207 5.18 11.80 -0.81
N GLY A 208 4.88 11.05 -1.86
CA GLY A 208 5.64 10.90 -3.10
C GLY A 208 6.73 9.84 -2.99
N VAL A 209 7.21 9.37 -4.14
CA VAL A 209 8.20 8.30 -4.22
C VAL A 209 9.61 8.88 -4.17
N HIS A 210 10.43 8.40 -3.25
CA HIS A 210 11.85 8.76 -3.20
C HIS A 210 12.61 8.10 -4.35
N VAL A 211 13.31 8.90 -5.17
CA VAL A 211 13.99 8.39 -6.36
C VAL A 211 15.36 7.81 -5.98
N THR A 212 15.51 6.51 -6.23
CA THR A 212 16.77 5.78 -6.17
C THR A 212 17.26 5.41 -7.57
N ASP A 213 18.53 5.02 -7.71
CA ASP A 213 19.07 4.50 -8.98
C ASP A 213 18.28 3.29 -9.48
N GLU A 214 17.80 2.45 -8.57
CA GLU A 214 16.96 1.29 -8.89
C GLU A 214 15.62 1.73 -9.50
N ILE A 215 14.95 2.71 -8.91
CA ILE A 215 13.69 3.26 -9.43
C ILE A 215 13.92 3.89 -10.82
N ILE A 216 15.04 4.58 -11.03
CA ILE A 216 15.39 5.13 -12.34
C ILE A 216 15.53 4.00 -13.38
N GLN A 217 16.29 2.95 -13.07
CA GLN A 217 16.46 1.81 -13.98
C GLN A 217 15.14 1.11 -14.31
N GLN A 218 14.27 0.92 -13.30
CA GLN A 218 12.96 0.32 -13.49
C GLN A 218 12.07 1.17 -14.41
N LEU A 219 12.03 2.48 -14.20
CA LEU A 219 11.28 3.40 -15.07
C LEU A 219 11.79 3.37 -16.51
N GLU A 220 13.12 3.41 -16.71
CA GLU A 220 13.74 3.35 -18.02
C GLU A 220 13.42 2.03 -18.74
N SER A 221 13.43 0.90 -18.02
CA SER A 221 13.07 -0.42 -18.56
C SER A 221 11.63 -0.47 -19.05
N ARG A 222 10.75 0.34 -18.45
CA ARG A 222 9.33 0.50 -18.80
C ARG A 222 9.10 1.60 -19.83
N GLY A 223 10.16 2.18 -20.39
CA GLY A 223 10.08 3.25 -21.39
C GLY A 223 9.66 4.61 -20.82
N ARG A 224 9.69 4.78 -19.49
CA ARG A 224 9.33 6.02 -18.81
C ARG A 224 10.60 6.76 -18.40
N ARG A 225 10.80 7.96 -18.93
CA ARG A 225 12.02 8.77 -18.69
C ARG A 225 11.70 10.05 -17.94
N PHE A 226 12.59 10.42 -17.02
CA PHE A 226 12.59 11.74 -16.39
C PHE A 226 12.94 12.81 -17.43
N GLY A 227 11.93 13.44 -18.03
CA GLY A 227 12.14 14.49 -19.04
C GLY A 227 12.53 13.98 -20.43
N SER A 228 12.43 14.85 -21.44
CA SER A 228 12.72 14.50 -22.82
C SER A 228 14.22 14.34 -23.06
N THR A 229 14.67 13.10 -23.26
CA THR A 229 15.96 12.87 -23.92
C THR A 229 15.77 13.05 -25.43
N ASN A 230 15.73 14.29 -25.92
CA ASN A 230 16.21 14.56 -27.27
C ASN A 230 17.73 14.56 -27.20
N ASN A 231 18.33 13.36 -27.26
CA ASN A 231 19.65 13.13 -27.84
C ASN A 231 19.94 11.62 -27.82
N ARG A 232 19.68 10.98 -28.95
CA ARG A 232 20.47 9.84 -29.41
C ARG A 232 20.83 10.09 -30.88
N ILE A 233 22.11 10.46 -31.05
CA ILE A 233 22.93 10.50 -32.28
C ILE A 233 22.51 11.53 -33.33
#